data_AF-A0A7S4PU88-F1
#
_entry.id   AF-A0A7S4PU88-F1
#
_cell.length_a   1.000
_cell.length_b   1.000
_cell.length_c   1.000
_cell.angle_alpha   90.00
_cell.angle_beta   90.00
_cell.angle_gamma   90.00
#
_symmetry.space_group_name_H-M   'P 1'
#
loop_
_entity.id
_entity.type
_entity.pdbx_description
1 polymer ?
#
loop_
_entity_poly.entity_id
_entity_poly.type
_entity_poly.pdbx_seq_one_letter_code
_entity_poly.pdbx_strand_id
1 'polypeptide(L)'
;AGAARWFQGLLRTSAPRLAPKKAAKGKGGAAQAAAPTGPPGANQLFNIYADRPDEEIKPDSWYPKWLFSLDQPVKGYGELSMMFVHGIGIEEAKLSDYQRFLRQHRKLVIKINNLRLKKSKRRPGLKKSKRR
;
A
#
# COMPACT_ATOMS: atom_id res chain seq x y z
N ALA A 1 -41.22 27.45 35.87
CA ALA A 1 -39.75 27.38 35.86
C ALA A 1 -39.34 25.98 36.30
N GLY A 2 -38.53 25.17 35.64
CA GLY A 2 -37.80 25.25 34.38
C GLY A 2 -37.10 23.89 34.24
N ALA A 3 -37.63 23.00 33.41
CA ALA A 3 -37.04 21.68 33.18
C ALA A 3 -35.91 21.81 32.14
N ALA A 4 -34.68 22.02 32.62
CA ALA A 4 -33.51 22.04 31.76
C ALA A 4 -33.13 20.59 31.39
N ARG A 5 -33.65 20.11 30.25
CA ARG A 5 -33.18 18.91 29.57
C ARG A 5 -31.81 19.21 28.96
N TRP A 6 -30.75 18.88 29.70
CA TRP A 6 -29.38 18.99 29.22
C TRP A 6 -29.06 17.87 28.22
N PHE A 7 -28.88 18.28 26.95
CA PHE A 7 -28.06 17.63 25.93
C PHE A 7 -28.14 16.09 25.81
N GLN A 8 -29.24 15.58 25.26
CA GLN A 8 -29.16 14.38 24.40
C GLN A 8 -28.71 14.79 23.01
N GLY A 9 -27.44 15.21 22.91
CA GLY A 9 -26.72 15.29 21.65
C GLY A 9 -26.41 13.88 21.18
N LEU A 10 -27.41 13.20 20.62
CA LEU A 10 -27.23 11.96 19.88
C LEU A 10 -26.26 12.27 18.74
N LEU A 11 -24.97 11.95 18.91
CA LEU A 11 -24.00 11.93 17.82
C LEU A 11 -24.55 10.97 16.76
N ARG A 12 -25.26 11.55 15.81
CA ARG A 12 -25.75 10.90 14.60
C ARG A 12 -24.53 10.60 13.75
N THR A 13 -23.82 9.53 14.11
CA THR A 13 -22.78 8.94 13.27
C THR A 13 -23.46 8.56 11.96
N SER A 14 -23.01 9.17 10.88
CA SER A 14 -23.52 8.87 9.55
C SER A 14 -23.42 7.37 9.32
N ALA A 15 -24.49 6.77 8.79
CA ALA A 15 -24.53 5.35 8.48
C ALA A 15 -23.27 4.97 7.67
N PRO A 16 -22.53 3.90 8.04
CA PRO A 16 -21.38 3.48 7.27
C PRO A 16 -21.87 3.15 5.86
N ARG A 17 -21.40 3.89 4.85
CA ARG A 17 -21.60 3.55 3.45
C ARG A 17 -20.92 2.20 3.21
N LEU A 18 -21.69 1.13 3.30
CA LEU A 18 -21.27 -0.21 2.91
C LEU A 18 -20.94 -0.15 1.41
N ALA A 19 -19.67 -0.39 1.06
CA ALA A 19 -19.28 -0.55 -0.33
C ALA A 19 -20.09 -1.72 -0.94
N PRO A 20 -20.54 -1.64 -2.20
CA PRO A 20 -21.25 -2.72 -2.83
C PRO A 20 -20.39 -3.98 -2.79
N LYS A 21 -20.96 -5.08 -2.28
CA LYS A 21 -20.35 -6.41 -2.31
C LYS A 21 -19.91 -6.70 -3.74
N LYS A 22 -18.61 -6.93 -3.96
CA LYS A 22 -18.12 -7.46 -5.23
C LYS A 22 -18.83 -8.79 -5.49
N ALA A 23 -19.61 -8.84 -6.58
CA ALA A 23 -20.11 -10.10 -7.12
C ALA A 23 -18.90 -11.03 -7.33
N ALA A 24 -19.06 -12.29 -6.94
CA ALA A 24 -18.04 -13.32 -7.09
C ALA A 24 -17.61 -13.36 -8.57
N LYS A 25 -16.36 -12.98 -8.83
CA LYS A 25 -15.76 -13.05 -10.16
C LYS A 25 -15.72 -14.53 -10.53
N GLY A 26 -16.59 -14.94 -11.45
CA GLY A 26 -16.51 -16.24 -12.10
C GLY A 26 -15.08 -16.46 -12.59
N LYS A 27 -14.59 -17.68 -12.42
CA LYS A 27 -13.34 -18.14 -13.03
C LYS A 27 -13.48 -18.09 -14.55
N GLY A 28 -13.31 -16.92 -15.13
CA GLY A 28 -12.90 -16.78 -16.52
C GLY A 28 -11.45 -17.23 -16.56
N GLY A 29 -11.21 -18.47 -16.97
CA GLY A 29 -9.89 -18.88 -17.42
C GLY A 29 -9.48 -17.90 -18.50
N ALA A 30 -8.47 -17.09 -18.21
CA ALA A 30 -7.79 -16.37 -19.27
C ALA A 30 -7.16 -17.46 -20.14
N ALA A 31 -7.77 -17.70 -21.30
CA ALA A 31 -7.06 -18.33 -22.39
C ALA A 31 -5.78 -17.50 -22.57
N GLN A 32 -4.62 -18.11 -22.30
CA GLN A 32 -3.35 -17.57 -22.73
C GLN A 32 -3.45 -17.52 -24.25
N ALA A 33 -3.77 -16.36 -24.80
CA ALA A 33 -3.59 -16.11 -26.21
C ALA A 33 -2.10 -16.31 -26.47
N ALA A 34 -1.77 -17.29 -27.31
CA ALA A 34 -0.43 -17.52 -27.79
C ALA A 34 0.13 -16.19 -28.30
N ALA A 35 1.37 -15.87 -27.90
CA ALA A 35 2.08 -14.72 -28.44
C ALA A 35 2.07 -14.84 -29.98
N PRO A 36 1.68 -13.79 -30.72
CA PRO A 36 1.80 -13.83 -32.17
C PRO A 36 3.27 -14.06 -32.51
N THR A 37 3.55 -15.12 -33.26
CA THR A 37 4.85 -15.30 -33.94
C THR A 37 4.98 -14.18 -34.98
N GLY A 38 5.54 -13.06 -34.53
CA GLY A 38 5.76 -11.88 -35.34
C GLY A 38 6.93 -12.05 -36.33
N PRO A 39 7.00 -11.19 -37.37
CA PRO A 39 8.01 -11.25 -38.43
C PRO A 39 9.46 -11.17 -37.90
N PRO A 40 10.47 -11.56 -38.71
CA PRO A 40 11.88 -11.49 -38.31
C PRO A 40 12.25 -10.04 -37.95
N GLY A 41 12.37 -9.79 -36.64
CA GLY A 41 12.31 -8.46 -36.02
C GLY A 41 11.57 -8.44 -34.68
N ALA A 42 10.80 -9.49 -34.35
CA ALA A 42 10.04 -9.67 -33.11
C ALA A 42 10.87 -9.86 -31.81
N ASN A 43 12.15 -9.48 -31.82
CA ASN A 43 12.98 -9.34 -30.62
C ASN A 43 13.03 -7.87 -30.14
N GLN A 44 11.96 -7.10 -30.41
CA GLN A 44 11.82 -5.76 -29.87
C GLN A 44 11.46 -5.86 -28.38
N LEU A 45 12.40 -5.54 -27.49
CA LEU A 45 12.27 -5.73 -26.05
C LEU A 45 11.50 -4.56 -25.39
N PHE A 46 11.57 -3.38 -25.99
CA PHE A 46 11.00 -2.15 -25.43
C PHE A 46 9.94 -1.51 -26.32
N ASN A 47 10.10 -1.58 -27.64
CA ASN A 47 9.15 -0.98 -28.56
C ASN A 47 7.96 -1.92 -28.83
N ILE A 48 6.75 -1.38 -28.69
CA ILE A 48 5.49 -2.09 -28.94
C ILE A 48 4.97 -1.90 -30.37
N TYR A 49 5.59 -1.01 -31.16
CA TYR A 49 5.17 -0.68 -32.53
C TYR A 49 6.01 -1.42 -33.56
N ALA A 50 5.36 -2.19 -34.44
CA ALA A 50 6.04 -2.98 -35.47
C ALA A 50 6.91 -2.15 -36.44
N ASP A 51 6.52 -0.90 -36.70
CA ASP A 51 7.14 -0.05 -37.72
C ASP A 51 8.33 0.78 -37.22
N ARG A 52 8.69 0.68 -35.95
CA ARG A 52 9.82 1.43 -35.37
C ARG A 52 10.93 0.48 -34.91
N PRO A 53 12.21 0.88 -35.08
CA PRO A 53 13.31 0.17 -34.45
C PRO A 53 13.25 0.35 -32.93
N ASP A 54 13.82 -0.60 -32.19
CA ASP A 54 14.01 -0.49 -30.74
C ASP A 54 14.96 0.68 -30.41
N GLU A 55 14.75 1.32 -29.26
CA GLU A 55 15.67 2.36 -28.79
C GLU A 55 17.00 1.74 -28.33
N GLU A 56 18.11 2.29 -28.84
CA GLU A 56 19.45 1.91 -28.42
C GLU A 56 19.77 2.47 -27.03
N ILE A 57 20.43 1.65 -26.20
CA ILE A 57 20.93 2.09 -24.90
C ILE A 57 22.07 3.08 -25.11
N LYS A 58 21.90 4.28 -24.55
CA LYS A 58 22.85 5.38 -24.68
C LYS A 58 23.91 5.32 -23.57
N PRO A 59 25.02 6.06 -23.70
CA PRO A 59 26.00 6.16 -22.61
C PRO A 59 25.40 6.83 -21.37
N ASP A 60 25.96 6.53 -20.20
CA ASP A 60 25.47 7.01 -18.89
C ASP A 60 25.33 8.53 -18.79
N SER A 61 26.17 9.28 -19.52
CA SER A 61 26.13 10.75 -19.57
C SER A 61 24.86 11.32 -20.20
N TRP A 62 24.15 10.53 -21.00
CA TRP A 62 22.89 10.92 -21.62
C TRP A 62 21.72 10.87 -20.65
N TYR A 63 21.79 10.00 -19.64
CA TYR A 63 20.69 9.80 -18.70
C TYR A 63 20.72 10.82 -17.56
N PRO A 64 19.56 11.24 -17.06
CA PRO A 64 19.48 12.10 -15.88
C PRO A 64 20.11 11.46 -14.64
N LYS A 65 20.80 12.26 -13.83
CA LYS A 65 21.47 11.81 -12.59
C LYS A 65 20.55 11.08 -11.60
N TRP A 66 19.25 11.42 -11.59
CA TRP A 66 18.28 10.78 -10.68
C TRP A 66 18.06 9.30 -11.00
N LEU A 67 18.33 8.85 -12.24
CA LEU A 67 18.19 7.45 -12.65
C LEU A 67 19.11 6.56 -11.81
N PHE A 68 20.37 6.97 -11.65
CA PHE A 68 21.36 6.25 -10.86
C PHE A 68 21.11 6.32 -9.35
N SER A 69 20.27 7.27 -8.91
CA SER A 69 19.86 7.34 -7.49
C SER A 69 18.80 6.30 -7.14
N LEU A 70 18.17 5.64 -8.13
CA LEU A 70 17.17 4.60 -7.89
C LEU A 70 17.77 3.28 -7.41
N ASP A 71 19.04 3.01 -7.74
CA ASP A 71 19.74 1.80 -7.33
C ASP A 71 20.05 1.79 -5.82
N GLN A 72 20.07 2.97 -5.20
CA GLN A 72 20.38 3.10 -3.78
C GLN A 72 19.31 2.43 -2.91
N PRO A 73 19.71 1.61 -1.91
CA PRO A 73 18.77 0.93 -1.05
C PRO A 73 17.93 1.94 -0.26
N VAL A 74 16.61 1.81 -0.36
CA VAL A 74 15.71 2.74 0.31
C VAL A 74 15.57 2.38 1.79
N LYS A 75 15.78 3.35 2.69
CA LYS A 75 15.82 3.21 4.16
C LYS A 75 14.88 2.15 4.77
N GLY A 76 15.30 1.37 5.74
CA GLY A 76 14.43 0.40 6.42
C GLY A 76 13.33 1.07 7.27
N TYR A 77 12.28 0.34 7.67
CA TYR A 77 11.33 0.85 8.68
C TYR A 77 12.02 1.14 10.01
N GLY A 78 13.00 0.31 10.40
CA GLY A 78 13.79 0.50 11.62
C GLY A 78 14.54 1.83 11.59
N GLU A 79 15.28 2.11 10.52
CA GLU A 79 15.99 3.37 10.32
C GLU A 79 15.04 4.57 10.31
N LEU A 80 13.92 4.47 9.58
CA LEU A 80 12.91 5.53 9.56
C LEU A 80 12.28 5.76 10.94
N SER A 81 12.10 4.70 11.75
CA SER A 81 11.58 4.84 13.11
C SER A 81 12.61 5.49 14.05
N MET A 82 13.89 5.18 13.91
CA MET A 82 14.95 5.88 14.64
C MET A 82 14.98 7.37 14.28
N MET A 83 14.78 7.69 12.99
CA MET A 83 14.78 9.06 12.50
C MET A 83 13.57 9.87 13.00
N PHE A 84 12.34 9.35 12.87
CA PHE A 84 11.13 10.13 13.18
C PHE A 84 10.57 9.93 14.59
N VAL A 85 10.85 8.81 15.26
CA VAL A 85 10.35 8.55 16.63
C VAL A 85 11.40 8.92 17.67
N HIS A 86 12.64 8.49 17.45
CA HIS A 86 13.74 8.72 18.39
C HIS A 86 14.55 9.98 18.07
N GLY A 87 14.30 10.58 16.90
CA GLY A 87 14.91 11.84 16.50
C GLY A 87 16.37 11.75 16.07
N ILE A 88 16.86 10.56 15.75
CA ILE A 88 18.25 10.34 15.36
C ILE A 88 18.43 10.76 13.90
N GLY A 89 19.19 11.82 13.63
CA GLY A 89 19.46 12.29 12.27
C GLY A 89 18.29 13.01 11.60
N ILE A 90 17.47 13.73 12.38
CA ILE A 90 16.32 14.52 11.84
C ILE A 90 16.78 15.57 10.82
N GLU A 91 17.98 16.12 10.96
CA GLU A 91 18.49 17.20 10.10
C GLU A 91 18.54 16.82 8.62
N GLU A 92 18.78 15.54 8.32
CA GLU A 92 18.83 15.02 6.95
C GLU A 92 17.48 14.48 6.45
N ALA A 93 16.42 14.57 7.26
CA ALA A 93 15.14 13.97 6.96
C ALA A 93 14.45 14.66 5.76
N LYS A 94 14.15 13.87 4.72
CA LYS A 94 13.39 14.34 3.56
C LYS A 94 11.90 14.09 3.73
N LEU A 95 11.07 14.90 3.06
CA LEU A 95 9.61 14.68 3.03
C LEU A 95 9.24 13.29 2.46
N SER A 96 10.00 12.80 1.48
CA SER A 96 9.83 11.47 0.90
C SER A 96 10.00 10.35 1.94
N ASP A 97 10.97 10.51 2.85
CA ASP A 97 11.25 9.56 3.93
C ASP A 97 10.09 9.55 4.92
N TYR A 98 9.54 10.72 5.26
CA TYR A 98 8.40 10.83 6.17
C TYR A 98 7.14 10.17 5.58
N GLN A 99 6.82 10.44 4.31
CA GLN A 99 5.69 9.78 3.67
C GLN A 99 5.86 8.25 3.60
N ARG A 100 7.09 7.78 3.37
CA ARG A 100 7.40 6.34 3.37
C ARG A 100 7.27 5.73 4.76
N PHE A 101 7.76 6.40 5.80
CA PHE A 101 7.56 6.03 7.19
C PHE A 101 6.06 5.87 7.50
N LEU A 102 5.23 6.85 7.16
CA LEU A 102 3.78 6.77 7.38
C LEU A 102 3.14 5.59 6.66
N ARG A 103 3.52 5.32 5.40
CA ARG A 103 3.03 4.16 4.64
C ARG A 103 3.39 2.85 5.33
N GLN A 104 4.64 2.68 5.75
CA GLN A 104 5.10 1.47 6.43
C GLN A 104 4.49 1.32 7.82
N HIS A 105 4.42 2.41 8.60
CA HIS A 105 3.83 2.43 9.93
C HIS A 105 2.35 2.02 9.89
N ARG A 106 1.55 2.63 9.00
CA ARG A 106 0.14 2.26 8.80
C ARG A 106 -0.02 0.79 8.41
N LYS A 107 0.82 0.30 7.49
CA LYS A 107 0.83 -1.11 7.08
C LYS A 107 1.09 -2.04 8.28
N LEU A 108 2.03 -1.69 9.16
CA LEU A 108 2.34 -2.47 10.36
C LEU A 108 1.19 -2.46 11.37
N VAL A 109 0.57 -1.30 11.62
CA VAL A 109 -0.61 -1.18 12.51
C VAL A 109 -1.75 -2.08 12.00
N ILE A 110 -2.05 -2.03 10.70
CA ILE A 110 -3.06 -2.90 10.08
C ILE A 110 -2.68 -4.38 10.25
N LYS A 111 -1.41 -4.74 10.04
CA LYS A 111 -0.94 -6.13 10.20
C LYS A 111 -1.10 -6.61 11.65
N ILE A 112 -0.74 -5.79 12.62
CA ILE A 112 -0.91 -6.08 14.05
C ILE A 112 -2.40 -6.27 14.39
N ASN A 113 -3.27 -5.40 13.90
CA ASN A 113 -4.71 -5.52 14.11
C ASN A 113 -5.27 -6.82 13.51
N ASN A 114 -4.85 -7.18 12.29
CA ASN A 114 -5.23 -8.45 11.66
C ASN A 114 -4.74 -9.67 12.47
N LEU A 115 -3.54 -9.60 13.05
CA LEU A 115 -3.03 -10.65 13.93
C LEU A 115 -3.83 -10.74 15.25
N ARG A 116 -4.17 -9.61 15.86
CA ARG A 116 -5.01 -9.55 17.07
C ARG A 116 -6.39 -10.15 16.82
N LEU A 117 -7.02 -9.82 15.69
CA LEU A 117 -8.30 -10.40 15.25
C LEU A 117 -8.19 -11.92 15.05
N LYS A 118 -7.13 -12.41 14.39
CA LYS A 118 -6.90 -13.86 14.23
C LYS A 118 -6.72 -14.56 15.58
N LYS A 119 -5.94 -13.99 16.50
CA LYS A 119 -5.73 -14.57 17.84
C LYS A 119 -7.00 -14.60 18.68
N SER A 120 -7.81 -13.53 18.63
CA SER A 120 -9.10 -13.48 19.34
C SER A 120 -10.09 -14.54 18.82
N LYS A 121 -10.20 -14.70 17.50
CA LYS A 121 -11.07 -15.74 16.89
C LYS A 121 -10.62 -17.17 17.20
N ARG A 122 -9.32 -17.38 17.40
CA ARG A 122 -8.73 -18.68 17.80
C ARG A 122 -8.87 -19.01 19.29
N ARG A 123 -9.56 -18.19 20.08
CA ARG A 123 -9.95 -18.51 21.46
C ARG A 123 -11.43 -18.88 21.53
N PRO A 124 -11.86 -20.07 21.02
CA PRO A 124 -13.19 -20.57 21.29
C PRO A 124 -13.23 -20.98 22.78
N GLY A 125 -13.79 -20.15 23.65
CA GLY A 125 -14.00 -20.56 25.05
C GLY A 125 -13.94 -19.51 26.15
N LEU A 126 -13.44 -18.28 25.90
CA LEU A 126 -13.65 -17.20 26.87
C LEU A 126 -15.10 -16.69 26.74
N LYS A 127 -16.04 -17.45 27.32
CA LYS A 127 -17.39 -16.97 27.60
C LYS A 127 -17.25 -15.62 28.29
N LYS A 128 -17.91 -14.59 27.75
CA LYS A 128 -18.09 -13.32 28.47
C LYS A 128 -18.77 -13.68 29.78
N SER A 129 -18.02 -13.68 30.88
CA SER A 129 -18.58 -13.75 32.22
C SER A 129 -19.59 -12.61 32.31
N LYS A 130 -20.87 -12.99 32.37
CA LYS A 130 -21.99 -12.08 32.53
C LYS A 130 -21.80 -11.50 33.93
N ARG A 131 -21.17 -10.32 34.04
CA ARG A 131 -21.10 -9.58 35.29
C ARG A 131 -22.55 -9.38 35.73
N ARG A 132 -22.90 -10.02 36.85
CA ARG A 132 -24.16 -9.82 37.58
C ARG A 132 -24.14 -8.42 38.19
#